data_AF-A0A9W6GZV0-F1
#
_entry.id   AF-A0A9W6GZV0-F1
#
_cell.length_a   1.000
_cell.length_b   1.000
_cell.length_c   1.000
_cell.angle_alpha   90.00
_cell.angle_beta   90.00
_cell.angle_gamma   90.00
#
_symmetry.space_group_name_H-M   'P 1'
#
loop_
_entity.id
_entity.type
_entity.pdbx_description
1 polymer ?
#
loop_
_entity_poly.entity_id
_entity_poly.type
_entity_poly.pdbx_seq_one_letter_code
_entity_poly.pdbx_strand_id
1 'polypeptide(L)'
;MKRSGLLFLSCLISAALAGCGDDQRSNAPSSPGVSRKQSPPAMTVSWFIEHRGELQATLKACRDNPAELAKASDCVNASAARDKITVQEMKDALK
;
A
#
# COMPACT_ATOMS: atom_id res chain seq x y z
N MET A 1 0.96 27.70 -46.00
CA MET A 1 2.02 28.49 -45.31
C MET A 1 1.95 28.12 -43.82
N LYS A 2 2.97 27.72 -43.07
CA LYS A 2 4.37 27.33 -43.34
C LYS A 2 4.71 26.20 -42.33
N ARG A 3 5.53 25.21 -42.76
CA ARG A 3 6.67 24.53 -42.07
C ARG A 3 6.77 24.74 -40.54
N SER A 4 6.98 23.74 -39.67
CA SER A 4 7.87 22.55 -39.75
C SER A 4 7.36 21.46 -38.78
N GLY A 5 7.72 20.17 -38.85
CA GLY A 5 8.78 19.56 -39.66
C GLY A 5 10.06 19.29 -38.86
N LEU A 6 9.99 18.50 -37.78
CA LEU A 6 11.18 17.86 -37.20
C LEU A 6 10.81 16.53 -36.52
N LEU A 7 11.06 15.44 -37.24
CA LEU A 7 10.96 14.06 -36.74
C LEU A 7 12.17 13.78 -35.86
N PHE A 8 11.98 13.65 -34.55
CA PHE A 8 12.99 13.03 -33.67
C PHE A 8 12.62 11.56 -33.43
N LEU A 9 12.91 10.72 -34.43
CA LEU A 9 13.13 9.30 -34.19
C LEU A 9 14.46 9.13 -33.44
N SER A 10 14.42 9.18 -32.11
CA SER A 10 15.50 8.66 -31.26
C SER A 10 15.11 7.26 -30.78
N CYS A 11 15.48 6.26 -31.58
CA CYS A 11 15.33 4.84 -31.24
C CYS A 11 16.59 4.31 -30.55
N LEU A 12 16.45 3.29 -29.68
CA LEU A 12 17.54 2.60 -28.95
C LEU A 12 18.21 3.52 -27.88
N ILE A 13 18.83 3.11 -26.77
CA ILE A 13 19.36 1.85 -26.18
C ILE A 13 19.09 1.96 -24.65
N SER A 14 18.82 0.95 -23.79
CA SER A 14 18.87 -0.53 -23.85
C SER A 14 17.74 -1.16 -22.98
N ALA A 15 17.74 -2.49 -22.82
CA ALA A 15 17.12 -3.19 -21.70
C ALA A 15 18.12 -3.37 -20.53
N ALA A 16 17.72 -3.02 -19.31
CA ALA A 16 18.46 -3.34 -18.09
C ALA A 16 17.72 -4.41 -17.28
N LEU A 17 18.04 -5.69 -17.52
CA LEU A 17 17.73 -6.74 -16.56
C LEU A 17 18.73 -6.66 -15.40
N ALA A 18 18.43 -5.82 -14.41
CA ALA A 18 19.05 -5.94 -13.10
C ALA A 18 18.43 -7.16 -12.39
N GLY A 19 19.26 -8.16 -12.08
CA GLY A 19 18.80 -9.49 -11.68
C GLY A 19 18.22 -9.59 -10.26
N CYS A 20 17.67 -10.76 -9.96
CA CYS A 20 17.30 -11.17 -8.61
C CYS A 20 18.52 -11.07 -7.68
N GLY A 21 18.39 -10.32 -6.59
CA GLY A 21 19.31 -10.43 -5.46
C GLY A 21 18.83 -11.54 -4.53
N ASP A 22 19.61 -12.60 -4.43
CA ASP A 22 19.50 -13.66 -3.41
C ASP A 22 20.90 -13.94 -2.84
N ASP A 23 20.94 -14.47 -1.61
CA ASP A 23 22.14 -14.91 -0.87
C ASP A 23 23.14 -13.82 -0.36
N GLN A 24 23.79 -13.91 0.82
CA GLN A 24 23.66 -14.87 1.93
C GLN A 24 24.01 -14.26 3.32
N ARG A 25 23.23 -14.64 4.34
CA ARG A 25 23.57 -14.80 5.78
C ARG A 25 24.89 -14.21 6.32
N SER A 26 24.78 -13.18 7.15
CA SER A 26 25.79 -12.90 8.20
C SER A 26 25.34 -13.53 9.52
N ASN A 27 26.11 -14.49 10.05
CA ASN A 27 25.89 -14.98 11.42
C ASN A 27 26.38 -13.91 12.41
N ALA A 28 25.46 -13.31 13.17
CA ALA A 28 25.77 -12.54 14.38
C ALA A 28 24.95 -13.14 15.55
N PRO A 29 25.57 -13.45 16.71
CA PRO A 29 24.88 -14.13 17.79
C PRO A 29 23.94 -13.20 18.56
N SER A 30 22.78 -13.75 18.94
CA SER A 30 21.95 -13.40 20.10
C SER A 30 21.88 -11.91 20.51
N SER A 31 20.82 -11.22 20.08
CA SER A 31 20.31 -10.04 20.79
C SER A 31 18.80 -10.15 20.94
N PRO A 32 18.26 -10.28 22.18
CA PRO A 32 16.82 -10.23 22.43
C PRO A 32 16.36 -8.77 22.25
N GLY A 33 15.95 -8.45 21.04
CA GLY A 33 15.84 -7.06 20.59
C GLY A 33 14.80 -6.84 19.50
N VAL A 34 13.73 -7.65 19.46
CA VAL A 34 12.49 -7.16 18.86
C VAL A 34 12.03 -6.02 19.75
N SER A 35 12.48 -4.80 19.43
CA SER A 35 11.83 -3.57 19.87
C SER A 35 10.47 -3.56 19.21
N ARG A 36 9.56 -4.33 19.81
CA ARG A 36 8.14 -4.24 19.59
C ARG A 36 7.78 -2.86 20.12
N LYS A 37 7.94 -1.84 19.26
CA LYS A 37 6.96 -0.77 19.19
C LYS A 37 5.65 -1.54 19.10
N GLN A 38 4.99 -1.69 20.24
CA GLN A 38 3.63 -2.13 20.31
C GLN A 38 2.88 -1.00 19.64
N SER A 39 2.72 -1.08 18.32
CA SER A 39 1.67 -0.34 17.65
C SER A 39 0.41 -0.60 18.48
N PRO A 40 -0.34 0.45 18.83
CA PRO A 40 -1.58 0.28 19.59
C PRO A 40 -2.41 -0.82 18.95
N PRO A 41 -3.16 -1.63 19.74
CA PRO A 41 -3.86 -2.80 19.24
C PRO A 41 -4.71 -2.41 18.04
N ALA A 42 -4.31 -2.92 16.86
CA ALA A 42 -4.82 -2.41 15.60
C ALA A 42 -6.31 -2.69 15.47
N MET A 43 -7.06 -1.69 15.03
CA MET A 43 -8.51 -1.77 14.94
C MET A 43 -8.90 -2.81 13.89
N THR A 44 -9.90 -3.62 14.20
CA THR A 44 -10.30 -4.74 13.33
C THR A 44 -11.10 -4.23 12.13
N VAL A 45 -11.17 -5.06 11.09
CA VAL A 45 -11.98 -4.81 9.90
C VAL A 45 -13.45 -4.56 10.27
N SER A 46 -14.01 -5.34 11.20
CA SER A 46 -15.40 -5.18 11.67
C SER A 46 -15.60 -3.84 12.38
N TRP A 47 -14.67 -3.46 13.26
CA TRP A 47 -14.73 -2.17 13.94
C TRP A 47 -14.76 -0.99 12.96
N PHE A 48 -13.96 -1.02 11.90
CA PHE A 48 -14.00 0.01 10.85
C PHE A 48 -15.28 0.00 10.00
N ILE A 49 -15.98 -1.12 9.90
CA ILE A 49 -17.28 -1.19 9.20
C ILE A 49 -18.37 -0.48 10.02
N GLU A 50 -18.31 -0.60 11.34
CA GLU A 50 -19.20 0.09 12.30
C GLU A 50 -18.81 1.57 12.47
N HIS A 51 -17.50 1.86 12.56
CA HIS A 51 -16.93 3.19 12.75
C HIS A 51 -16.46 3.81 11.43
N ARG A 52 -17.43 4.22 10.58
CA ARG A 52 -17.17 4.78 9.25
C ARG A 52 -16.39 6.10 9.25
N GLY A 53 -16.53 6.92 10.29
CA GLY A 53 -15.78 8.18 10.43
C GLY A 53 -14.28 7.91 10.61
N GLU A 54 -13.96 7.02 11.56
CA GLU A 54 -12.60 6.64 11.91
C GLU A 54 -11.95 5.84 10.79
N LEU A 55 -12.72 5.04 10.04
CA LEU A 55 -12.30 4.43 8.78
C LEU A 55 -11.82 5.47 7.77
N GLN A 56 -12.57 6.55 7.54
CA GLN A 56 -12.15 7.60 6.60
C GLN A 56 -10.91 8.36 7.11
N ALA A 57 -10.84 8.64 8.42
CA ALA A 57 -9.68 9.29 9.03
C ALA A 57 -8.40 8.43 8.88
N THR A 58 -8.49 7.14 9.20
CA THR A 58 -7.39 6.18 9.03
C THR A 58 -6.98 6.07 7.56
N LEU A 59 -7.91 5.82 6.63
CA LEU A 59 -7.59 5.75 5.20
C LEU A 59 -6.94 7.03 4.66
N LYS A 60 -7.37 8.21 5.14
CA LYS A 60 -6.72 9.48 4.80
C LYS A 60 -5.27 9.49 5.28
N ALA A 61 -5.00 9.13 6.53
CA ALA A 61 -3.63 9.04 7.07
C ALA A 61 -2.75 8.03 6.32
N CYS A 62 -3.30 6.85 5.98
CA CYS A 62 -2.62 5.84 5.17
C CYS A 62 -2.26 6.33 3.77
N ARG A 63 -3.14 7.10 3.13
CA ARG A 63 -2.89 7.69 1.79
C ARG A 63 -1.88 8.84 1.84
N ASP A 64 -1.84 9.57 2.94
CA ASP A 64 -0.92 10.68 3.17
C ASP A 64 0.52 10.18 3.37
N ASN A 65 0.69 9.04 4.04
CA ASN A 65 1.99 8.44 4.37
C ASN A 65 2.12 6.98 3.92
N PRO A 66 2.04 6.68 2.61
CA PRO A 66 1.93 5.31 2.10
C PRO A 66 3.18 4.47 2.34
N ALA A 67 4.39 5.06 2.30
CA ALA A 67 5.64 4.33 2.50
C ALA A 67 5.80 3.82 3.95
N GLU A 68 5.46 4.65 4.94
CA GLU A 68 5.54 4.33 6.37
C GLU A 68 4.40 3.39 6.80
N LEU A 69 3.19 3.59 6.26
CA LEU A 69 1.96 2.97 6.77
C LEU A 69 1.41 1.81 5.91
N ALA A 70 1.98 1.49 4.74
CA ALA A 70 1.53 0.36 3.92
C ALA A 70 1.56 -1.01 4.63
N LYS A 71 2.40 -1.16 5.66
CA LYS A 71 2.49 -2.37 6.50
C LYS A 71 1.80 -2.21 7.87
N ALA A 72 1.22 -1.04 8.16
CA ALA A 72 0.46 -0.84 9.38
C ALA A 72 -0.85 -1.63 9.30
N SER A 73 -1.09 -2.47 10.30
CA SER A 73 -2.30 -3.32 10.38
C SER A 73 -3.60 -2.51 10.35
N ASP A 74 -3.62 -1.29 10.88
CA ASP A 74 -4.77 -0.38 10.77
C ASP A 74 -5.08 0.00 9.32
N CYS A 75 -4.05 0.27 8.50
CA CYS A 75 -4.23 0.61 7.09
C CYS A 75 -4.70 -0.58 6.24
N VAL A 76 -4.20 -1.78 6.55
CA VAL A 76 -4.67 -3.03 5.92
C VAL A 76 -6.12 -3.30 6.31
N ASN A 77 -6.46 -3.20 7.59
CA ASN A 77 -7.81 -3.46 8.09
C ASN A 77 -8.83 -2.41 7.61
N ALA A 78 -8.44 -1.14 7.57
CA ALA A 78 -9.26 -0.05 7.03
C ALA A 78 -9.52 -0.23 5.52
N SER A 79 -8.49 -0.63 4.74
CA SER A 79 -8.66 -0.90 3.32
C SER A 79 -9.64 -2.07 3.08
N ALA A 80 -9.43 -3.19 3.79
CA ALA A 80 -10.32 -4.35 3.72
C ALA A 80 -11.76 -4.04 4.17
N ALA A 81 -11.95 -3.14 5.14
CA ALA A 81 -13.26 -2.66 5.53
C ALA A 81 -13.94 -1.89 4.39
N ARG A 82 -13.23 -0.93 3.77
CA ARG A 82 -13.75 -0.14 2.63
C ARG A 82 -14.09 -1.01 1.43
N ASP A 83 -13.33 -2.06 1.14
CA ASP A 83 -13.65 -3.03 0.10
C ASP A 83 -14.93 -3.82 0.42
N LYS A 84 -15.03 -4.41 1.63
CA LYS A 84 -16.25 -5.11 2.08
C LYS A 84 -17.49 -4.23 2.01
N ILE A 85 -17.36 -2.98 2.44
CA ILE A 85 -18.40 -1.96 2.34
C ILE A 85 -18.85 -1.82 0.89
N THR A 86 -17.95 -1.43 -0.03
CA THR A 86 -18.32 -1.21 -1.44
C THR A 86 -19.00 -2.43 -2.06
N VAL A 87 -18.48 -3.64 -1.82
CA VAL A 87 -19.08 -4.89 -2.31
C VAL A 87 -20.47 -5.11 -1.72
N GLN A 88 -20.69 -4.80 -0.44
CA GLN A 88 -21.98 -4.96 0.20
C GLN A 88 -23.01 -3.94 -0.29
N GLU A 89 -22.64 -2.67 -0.47
CA GLU A 89 -23.52 -1.65 -1.07
C GLU A 89 -23.92 -2.05 -2.51
N MET A 90 -22.96 -2.50 -3.33
CA MET A 90 -23.25 -2.97 -4.70
C MET A 90 -24.14 -4.21 -4.74
N LYS A 91 -23.97 -5.14 -3.79
CA LYS A 91 -24.81 -6.34 -3.65
C LYS A 91 -26.22 -6.02 -3.15
N ASP A 92 -26.40 -4.92 -2.43
CA ASP A 92 -27.72 -4.48 -2.00
C ASP A 92 -28.46 -3.75 -3.12
N ALA A 93 -27.76 -2.88 -3.86
CA ALA A 93 -28.27 -2.20 -5.06
C ALA A 93 -28.61 -3.12 -6.26
N LEU A 94 -28.34 -4.43 -6.16
CA LEU A 94 -28.65 -5.45 -7.17
C LEU A 94 -29.82 -6.38 -6.76
N LYS A 95 -30.49 -6.12 -5.62
CA LYS A 95 -31.75 -6.79 -5.26
C LYS A 95 -32.96 -6.01 -5.78
#